data_AF-A0A2V9Z7H9-F1
#
_entry.id   AF-A0A2V9Z7H9-F1
#
_cell.length_a   1.000
_cell.length_b   1.000
_cell.length_c   1.000
_cell.angle_alpha   90.00
_cell.angle_beta   90.00
_cell.angle_gamma   90.00
#
_symmetry.space_group_name_H-M   'P 1'
#
loop_
_entity.id
_entity.type
_entity.pdbx_description
1 polymer ?
#
loop_
_entity_poly.entity_id
_entity_poly.type
_entity_poly.pdbx_seq_one_letter_code
_entity_poly.pdbx_strand_id
1 'polypeptide(L)'
;MRIYKPKGTSFWYYEFVLNGKRYHKSTKMKNDREALKVANAVFTALVKGEVGIAETRTVPTLRAFREDFITAVQSEKQNKPNTVQFYTYSFDSLLKYEPLAEARLGSIDERLVQKFTVWALARYCETDEERTCSVATVNRWRATLRKALRMARRWKLIQTLPEIPRLKGERERSFVFTEALRRKYDELAPEPLNSFIQFSCEIGICESEMIDLLKADVHMTKKADEWGHYGYVHIRNGKTEFRKRGLPITARAKEILTR
;
A
#
# COMPACT_ATOMS: atom_id res chain seq x y z
N MET A 1 24.99 -41.53 -12.71
CA MET A 1 25.21 -40.94 -14.05
C MET A 1 26.27 -41.75 -14.77
N ARG A 2 26.03 -42.17 -16.01
CA ARG A 2 26.95 -42.95 -16.84
C ARG A 2 27.52 -42.07 -17.94
N ILE A 3 28.82 -42.19 -18.23
CA ILE A 3 29.48 -41.54 -19.37
C ILE A 3 30.18 -42.60 -20.18
N TYR A 4 30.03 -42.55 -21.51
CA TYR A 4 30.59 -43.55 -22.40
C TYR A 4 30.77 -43.00 -23.82
N LYS A 5 31.59 -43.68 -24.63
CA LYS A 5 31.85 -43.32 -26.04
C LYS A 5 31.31 -44.41 -26.97
N PRO A 6 30.22 -44.17 -27.72
CA PRO A 6 29.68 -45.13 -28.69
C PRO A 6 30.65 -45.44 -29.83
N LYS A 7 30.64 -46.68 -30.33
CA LYS A 7 31.40 -47.07 -31.53
C LYS A 7 30.93 -46.25 -32.74
N GLY A 8 31.87 -45.71 -33.52
CA GLY A 8 31.59 -44.89 -34.70
C GLY A 8 31.46 -43.38 -34.44
N THR A 9 31.64 -42.91 -33.20
CA THR A 9 31.60 -41.47 -32.89
C THR A 9 32.84 -41.00 -32.14
N SER A 10 33.31 -39.79 -32.44
CA SER A 10 34.45 -39.18 -31.75
C SER A 10 34.07 -38.56 -30.40
N PHE A 11 32.78 -38.43 -30.11
CA PHE A 11 32.25 -37.72 -28.95
C PHE A 11 31.76 -38.64 -27.85
N TRP A 12 31.94 -38.19 -26.61
CA TRP A 12 31.38 -38.84 -25.44
C TRP A 12 29.89 -38.52 -25.29
N TYR A 13 29.16 -39.42 -24.64
CA TYR A 13 27.73 -39.32 -24.33
C TYR A 13 27.53 -39.52 -22.84
N TYR A 14 26.48 -38.90 -22.30
CA TYR A 14 26.03 -39.14 -20.94
C TYR A 14 24.66 -39.80 -20.92
N GLU A 15 24.40 -40.51 -19.84
CA GLU A 15 23.11 -41.11 -19.56
C GLU A 15 22.79 -41.09 -18.06
N PHE A 16 21.62 -40.61 -17.69
CA PHE A 16 21.11 -40.72 -16.33
C PHE A 16 19.57 -40.62 -16.31
N VAL A 17 18.97 -41.01 -15.19
CA VAL A 17 17.54 -40.86 -14.94
C VAL A 17 17.35 -39.83 -13.83
N LEU A 18 16.45 -38.87 -14.04
CA LEU A 18 16.03 -37.88 -13.05
C LEU A 18 14.49 -37.82 -13.10
N ASN A 19 13.83 -38.00 -11.95
CA ASN A 19 12.36 -38.02 -11.81
C ASN A 19 11.63 -38.94 -12.82
N GLY A 20 12.14 -40.17 -12.99
CA GLY A 20 11.56 -41.15 -13.92
C GLY A 20 11.79 -40.83 -15.41
N LYS A 21 12.41 -39.69 -15.74
CA LYS A 21 12.78 -39.32 -17.11
C LYS A 21 14.24 -39.64 -17.39
N ARG A 22 14.49 -40.36 -18.48
CA ARG A 22 15.84 -40.71 -18.95
C ARG A 22 16.41 -39.61 -19.82
N TYR A 23 17.61 -39.16 -19.49
CA TYR A 23 18.38 -38.17 -20.23
C TYR A 23 19.56 -38.86 -20.90
N HIS A 24 19.61 -38.77 -22.23
CA HIS A 24 20.65 -39.38 -23.05
C HIS A 24 21.03 -38.42 -24.18
N LYS A 25 22.24 -37.85 -24.13
CA LYS A 25 22.75 -36.91 -25.15
C LYS A 25 24.28 -36.97 -25.26
N SER A 26 24.80 -36.53 -26.41
CA SER A 26 26.23 -36.30 -26.59
C SER A 26 26.70 -35.10 -25.77
N THR A 27 27.89 -35.19 -25.18
CA THR A 27 28.58 -34.05 -24.56
C THR A 27 29.26 -33.16 -25.61
N LYS A 28 29.39 -33.62 -26.87
CA LYS A 28 30.20 -33.01 -27.94
C LYS A 28 31.68 -32.82 -27.58
N MET A 29 32.15 -33.48 -26.52
CA MET A 29 33.55 -33.47 -26.12
C MET A 29 34.25 -34.74 -26.59
N LYS A 30 35.51 -34.60 -27.03
CA LYS A 30 36.35 -35.75 -27.43
C LYS A 30 37.16 -36.31 -26.25
N ASN A 31 37.34 -35.50 -25.20
CA ASN A 31 38.04 -35.82 -23.96
C ASN A 31 37.05 -36.27 -22.86
N ASP A 32 37.40 -37.32 -22.12
CA ASP A 32 36.57 -37.92 -21.07
C ASP A 32 36.35 -36.98 -19.88
N ARG A 33 37.39 -36.26 -19.46
CA ARG A 33 37.32 -35.30 -18.33
C ARG A 33 36.42 -34.11 -18.65
N GLU A 34 36.50 -33.59 -19.87
CA GLU A 34 35.63 -32.50 -20.32
C GLU A 34 34.18 -32.97 -20.50
N ALA A 35 33.99 -34.18 -21.01
CA ALA A 35 32.68 -34.81 -21.09
C ALA A 35 32.02 -34.95 -19.71
N LEU A 36 32.80 -35.34 -18.69
CA LEU A 36 32.34 -35.43 -17.30
C LEU A 36 31.92 -34.07 -16.74
N LYS A 37 32.70 -33.02 -17.00
CA LYS A 37 32.34 -31.65 -16.60
C LYS A 37 31.02 -31.21 -17.23
N VAL A 38 30.84 -31.42 -18.54
CA VAL A 38 29.61 -31.06 -19.26
C VAL A 38 28.40 -31.84 -18.73
N ALA A 39 28.55 -33.16 -18.53
CA ALA A 39 27.47 -34.00 -18.02
C ALA A 39 27.05 -33.59 -16.59
N ASN A 40 28.03 -33.32 -15.71
CA ASN A 40 27.77 -32.83 -14.35
C ASN A 40 27.08 -31.46 -14.37
N ALA A 41 27.49 -30.55 -15.27
CA ALA A 41 26.86 -29.23 -15.40
C ALA A 41 25.38 -29.35 -15.81
N VAL A 42 25.07 -30.23 -16.78
CA VAL A 42 23.70 -30.50 -17.22
C VAL A 42 22.87 -31.13 -16.10
N PHE A 43 23.41 -32.14 -15.41
CA PHE A 43 22.74 -32.75 -14.26
C PHE A 43 22.44 -31.72 -13.17
N THR A 44 23.43 -30.89 -12.82
CA THR A 44 23.29 -29.83 -11.81
C THR A 44 22.26 -28.79 -12.22
N ALA A 45 22.22 -28.37 -13.48
CA ALA A 45 21.23 -27.41 -13.98
C ALA A 45 19.80 -27.98 -13.91
N LEU A 46 19.61 -29.25 -14.25
CA LEU A 46 18.32 -29.93 -14.16
C LEU A 46 17.87 -30.10 -12.71
N VAL A 47 18.75 -30.54 -11.81
CA VAL A 47 18.47 -30.63 -10.37
C VAL A 47 18.16 -29.24 -9.78
N LYS A 48 18.92 -28.20 -10.14
CA LYS A 48 18.64 -26.82 -9.71
C LYS A 48 17.27 -26.33 -10.20
N GLY A 49 16.93 -26.59 -11.46
CA GLY A 49 15.62 -26.24 -12.02
C GLY A 49 14.46 -26.95 -11.32
N GLU A 50 14.65 -28.20 -10.89
CA GLU A 50 13.63 -28.99 -10.17
C GLU A 50 13.50 -28.60 -8.69
N VAL A 51 14.59 -28.21 -8.03
CA VAL A 51 14.58 -27.66 -6.66
C VAL A 51 14.06 -26.19 -6.64
N GLY A 52 13.60 -25.67 -7.80
CA GLY A 52 13.10 -24.30 -7.91
C GLY A 52 14.19 -23.23 -7.77
N ILE A 53 15.46 -23.61 -7.88
CA ILE A 53 16.60 -22.71 -7.98
C ILE A 53 16.66 -22.24 -9.45
N ALA A 54 15.67 -21.45 -9.85
CA ALA A 54 15.78 -20.60 -11.03
C ALA A 54 17.06 -19.75 -10.87
N GLU A 55 17.71 -19.38 -11.99
CA GLU A 55 18.69 -18.29 -11.98
C GLU A 55 18.09 -17.15 -11.17
N THR A 56 18.66 -16.90 -9.99
CA THR A 56 18.08 -16.01 -9.00
C THR A 56 17.88 -14.66 -9.65
N ARG A 57 16.64 -14.28 -9.98
CA ARG A 57 16.29 -12.86 -10.02
C ARG A 57 16.77 -12.32 -8.70
N THR A 58 17.79 -11.49 -8.74
CA THR A 58 18.39 -10.91 -7.55
C THR A 58 17.27 -10.19 -6.81
N VAL A 59 16.91 -10.70 -5.63
CA VAL A 59 15.82 -10.11 -4.84
C VAL A 59 16.23 -8.68 -4.53
N PRO A 60 15.47 -7.66 -4.98
CA PRO A 60 15.86 -6.28 -4.80
C PRO A 60 15.87 -5.90 -3.32
N THR A 61 16.58 -4.82 -2.98
CA THR A 61 16.44 -4.16 -1.68
C THR A 61 15.11 -3.43 -1.59
N LEU A 62 14.67 -3.07 -0.38
CA LEU A 62 13.47 -2.25 -0.22
C LEU A 62 13.61 -0.91 -0.97
N ARG A 63 14.81 -0.30 -0.92
CA ARG A 63 15.13 0.92 -1.67
C ARG A 63 14.99 0.72 -3.18
N ALA A 64 15.59 -0.33 -3.73
CA ALA A 64 15.52 -0.60 -5.16
C ALA A 64 14.09 -0.93 -5.62
N PHE A 65 13.27 -1.53 -4.75
CA PHE A 65 11.87 -1.85 -5.04
C PHE A 65 10.92 -0.65 -5.02
N ARG A 66 11.40 0.53 -4.59
CA ARG A 66 10.56 1.73 -4.45
C ARG A 66 9.87 2.11 -5.75
N GLU A 67 10.62 2.28 -6.83
CA GLU A 67 10.06 2.79 -8.10
C GLU A 67 8.97 1.85 -8.62
N ASP A 68 9.28 0.56 -8.68
CA ASP A 68 8.35 -0.53 -8.99
C ASP A 68 7.04 -0.44 -8.17
N PHE A 69 7.17 -0.26 -6.85
CA PHE A 69 6.02 -0.14 -5.96
C PHE A 69 5.19 1.11 -6.25
N ILE A 70 5.83 2.27 -6.44
CA ILE A 70 5.14 3.54 -6.68
C ILE A 70 4.45 3.54 -8.05
N THR A 71 5.11 3.05 -9.11
CA THR A 71 4.51 2.89 -10.43
C THR A 71 3.29 1.97 -10.38
N ALA A 72 3.37 0.85 -9.66
CA ALA A 72 2.24 -0.04 -9.47
C ALA A 72 1.08 0.63 -8.72
N VAL A 73 1.38 1.40 -7.65
CA VAL A 73 0.36 2.16 -6.90
C VAL A 73 -0.30 3.22 -7.78
N GLN A 74 0.47 3.96 -8.57
CA GLN A 74 -0.06 4.95 -9.51
C GLN A 74 -1.02 4.31 -10.52
N SER A 75 -0.63 3.17 -11.09
CA SER A 75 -1.47 2.40 -12.02
C SER A 75 -2.74 1.87 -11.35
N GLU A 76 -2.65 1.32 -10.13
CA GLU A 76 -3.81 0.84 -9.36
C GLU A 76 -4.76 1.95 -8.88
N LYS A 77 -4.29 3.22 -8.85
CA LYS A 77 -4.94 4.34 -8.15
C LYS A 77 -4.94 5.63 -8.99
N GLN A 78 -5.07 5.51 -10.32
CA GLN A 78 -5.02 6.64 -11.27
C GLN A 78 -5.92 7.82 -10.84
N ASN A 79 -7.15 7.54 -10.38
CA ASN A 79 -8.11 8.57 -9.97
C ASN A 79 -8.04 8.95 -8.48
N LYS A 80 -6.94 8.64 -7.78
CA LYS A 80 -6.79 8.85 -6.32
C LYS A 80 -5.41 9.43 -5.99
N PRO A 81 -5.10 10.68 -6.39
CA PRO A 81 -3.79 11.30 -6.20
C PRO A 81 -3.35 11.35 -4.73
N ASN A 82 -4.25 11.66 -3.80
CA ASN A 82 -3.93 11.67 -2.37
C ASN A 82 -3.54 10.27 -1.84
N THR A 83 -4.08 9.21 -2.43
CA THR A 83 -3.69 7.83 -2.07
C THR A 83 -2.29 7.52 -2.59
N VAL A 84 -1.95 7.97 -3.79
CA VAL A 84 -0.59 7.84 -4.34
C VAL A 84 0.40 8.60 -3.45
N GLN A 85 0.14 9.89 -3.18
CA GLN A 85 0.98 10.72 -2.29
C GLN A 85 1.17 10.08 -0.92
N PHE A 86 0.11 9.55 -0.32
CA PHE A 86 0.18 8.82 0.95
C PHE A 86 1.15 7.63 0.90
N TYR A 87 1.07 6.80 -0.15
CA TYR A 87 1.95 5.65 -0.28
C TYR A 87 3.39 6.07 -0.60
N THR A 88 3.60 7.08 -1.42
CA THR A 88 4.93 7.66 -1.69
C THR A 88 5.58 8.14 -0.41
N TYR A 89 4.92 9.04 0.32
CA TYR A 89 5.42 9.57 1.60
C TYR A 89 5.68 8.47 2.63
N SER A 90 4.75 7.51 2.75
CA SER A 90 4.89 6.41 3.69
C SER A 90 6.06 5.49 3.34
N PHE A 91 6.28 5.22 2.04
CA PHE A 91 7.38 4.39 1.58
C PHE A 91 8.72 5.10 1.78
N ASP A 92 8.79 6.39 1.45
CA ASP A 92 9.98 7.23 1.70
C ASP A 92 10.36 7.25 3.18
N SER A 93 9.35 7.25 4.05
CA SER A 93 9.57 7.17 5.49
C SER A 93 10.12 5.83 5.96
N LEU A 94 9.84 4.72 5.27
CA LEU A 94 10.50 3.42 5.52
C LEU A 94 11.99 3.49 5.16
N LEU A 95 12.33 4.18 4.07
CA LEU A 95 13.70 4.29 3.57
C LEU A 95 14.61 5.17 4.43
N LYS A 96 14.05 5.95 5.35
CA LYS A 96 14.82 6.74 6.33
C LYS A 96 15.52 5.86 7.38
N TYR A 97 15.08 4.61 7.55
CA TYR A 97 15.77 3.63 8.39
C TYR A 97 16.67 2.75 7.53
N GLU A 98 17.95 3.11 7.46
CA GLU A 98 18.93 2.50 6.55
C GLU A 98 18.97 0.95 6.60
N PRO A 99 18.96 0.30 7.79
CA PRO A 99 18.96 -1.16 7.86
C PRO A 99 17.76 -1.82 7.18
N LEU A 100 16.61 -1.14 7.13
CA LEU A 100 15.42 -1.62 6.41
C LEU A 100 15.46 -1.24 4.92
N ALA A 101 16.00 -0.07 4.59
CA ALA A 101 16.13 0.39 3.21
C ALA A 101 17.04 -0.54 2.37
N GLU A 102 18.17 -0.95 2.96
CA GLU A 102 19.17 -1.81 2.30
C GLU A 102 18.86 -3.31 2.43
N ALA A 103 17.87 -3.69 3.24
CA ALA A 103 17.47 -5.09 3.34
C ALA A 103 16.87 -5.57 2.03
N ARG A 104 17.30 -6.75 1.56
CA ARG A 104 16.62 -7.47 0.49
C ARG A 104 15.21 -7.80 0.92
N LEU A 105 14.23 -7.71 0.01
CA LEU A 105 12.83 -7.97 0.36
C LEU A 105 12.62 -9.32 1.04
N GLY A 106 13.38 -10.34 0.62
CA GLY A 106 13.31 -11.70 1.18
C GLY A 106 13.98 -11.87 2.55
N SER A 107 14.74 -10.89 3.04
CA SER A 107 15.40 -10.91 4.35
C SER A 107 14.72 -10.00 5.38
N ILE A 108 13.59 -9.36 5.03
CA ILE A 108 12.84 -8.54 5.98
C ILE A 108 12.02 -9.48 6.88
N ASP A 109 12.51 -9.66 8.11
CA ASP A 109 11.90 -10.48 9.16
C ASP A 109 11.19 -9.61 10.23
N GLU A 110 10.49 -10.25 11.16
CA GLU A 110 9.79 -9.61 12.27
C GLU A 110 10.74 -8.80 13.15
N ARG A 111 11.98 -9.28 13.33
CA ARG A 111 13.01 -8.63 14.16
C ARG A 111 13.46 -7.31 13.55
N LEU A 112 13.68 -7.26 12.23
CA LEU A 112 14.02 -6.03 11.52
C LEU A 112 12.86 -5.03 11.57
N VAL A 113 11.62 -5.51 11.41
CA VAL A 113 10.41 -4.67 11.53
C VAL A 113 10.25 -4.13 12.96
N GLN A 114 10.58 -4.91 13.99
CA GLN A 114 10.58 -4.45 15.38
C GLN A 114 11.62 -3.37 15.61
N LYS A 115 12.86 -3.54 15.12
CA LYS A 115 13.92 -2.52 15.20
C LYS A 115 13.52 -1.23 14.51
N PHE A 116 12.96 -1.33 13.29
CA PHE A 116 12.37 -0.19 12.59
C PHE A 116 11.30 0.51 13.45
N THR A 117 10.43 -0.27 14.09
CA THR A 117 9.33 0.29 14.91
C THR A 117 9.85 1.09 16.09
N VAL A 118 10.83 0.55 16.82
CA VAL A 118 11.46 1.25 17.96
C VAL A 118 12.12 2.54 17.48
N TRP A 119 12.90 2.47 16.41
CA TRP A 119 13.54 3.64 15.80
C TRP A 119 12.50 4.69 15.36
N ALA A 120 11.43 4.26 14.70
CA ALA A 120 10.40 5.14 14.18
C ALA A 120 9.65 5.89 15.29
N LEU A 121 9.34 5.22 16.41
CA LEU A 121 8.66 5.82 17.56
C LEU A 121 9.57 6.80 18.33
N ALA A 122 10.89 6.63 18.27
CA ALA A 122 11.84 7.54 18.89
C ALA A 122 12.16 8.77 18.01
N ARG A 123 11.80 8.75 16.73
CA ARG A 123 12.07 9.84 15.78
C ARG A 123 11.11 11.01 16.00
N TYR A 124 11.63 12.23 15.98
CA TYR A 124 10.84 13.46 15.93
C TYR A 124 10.01 13.57 14.64
N CYS A 125 8.82 14.16 14.75
CA CYS A 125 7.97 14.46 13.62
C CYS A 125 8.63 15.53 12.75
N GLU A 126 8.53 15.40 11.44
CA GLU A 126 9.14 16.37 10.51
C GLU A 126 8.47 17.74 10.57
N THR A 127 7.24 17.79 11.06
CA THR A 127 6.45 19.01 11.21
C THR A 127 6.50 19.59 12.62
N ASP A 128 7.11 18.87 13.57
CA ASP A 128 7.06 19.20 14.99
C ASP A 128 8.26 18.54 15.69
N GLU A 129 9.35 19.31 15.84
CA GLU A 129 10.61 18.86 16.44
C GLU A 129 10.49 18.57 17.94
N GLU A 130 9.42 19.02 18.60
CA GLU A 130 9.17 18.75 20.01
C GLU A 130 8.43 17.43 20.23
N ARG A 131 7.94 16.80 19.15
CA ARG A 131 7.04 15.66 19.24
C ARG A 131 7.56 14.46 18.47
N THR A 132 7.59 13.30 19.11
CA THR A 132 7.91 12.04 18.43
C THR A 132 6.77 11.53 17.54
N CYS A 133 7.12 10.67 16.58
CA CYS A 133 6.17 10.09 15.65
C CYS A 133 5.05 9.34 16.39
N SER A 134 3.81 9.69 16.08
CA SER A 134 2.66 9.03 16.69
C SER A 134 2.56 7.55 16.28
N VAL A 135 1.99 6.72 17.15
CA VAL A 135 1.70 5.29 16.86
C VAL A 135 0.88 5.14 15.58
N ALA A 136 -0.08 6.04 15.34
CA ALA A 136 -0.89 6.03 14.13
C ALA A 136 -0.05 6.27 12.85
N THR A 137 0.92 7.18 12.92
CA THR A 137 1.88 7.44 11.82
C THR A 137 2.72 6.20 11.54
N VAL A 138 3.33 5.60 12.57
CA VAL A 138 4.16 4.40 12.42
C VAL A 138 3.34 3.21 11.89
N ASN A 139 2.08 3.06 12.33
CA ASN A 139 1.19 2.03 11.82
C ASN A 139 0.83 2.23 10.34
N ARG A 140 0.73 3.47 9.84
CA ARG A 140 0.56 3.76 8.41
C ARG A 140 1.78 3.31 7.61
N TRP A 141 3.00 3.59 8.08
CA TRP A 141 4.23 3.12 7.44
C TRP A 141 4.31 1.59 7.41
N ARG A 142 4.01 0.92 8.54
CA ARG A 142 3.97 -0.54 8.65
C ARG A 142 2.91 -1.17 7.73
N ALA A 143 1.77 -0.50 7.54
CA ALA A 143 0.75 -0.93 6.58
C ALA A 143 1.25 -0.82 5.12
N THR A 144 1.99 0.24 4.79
CA THR A 144 2.64 0.41 3.48
C THR A 144 3.69 -0.67 3.24
N LEU A 145 4.56 -0.97 4.22
CA LEU A 145 5.51 -2.07 4.14
C LEU A 145 4.80 -3.41 3.87
N ARG A 146 3.69 -3.68 4.58
CA ARG A 146 2.88 -4.88 4.35
C ARG A 146 2.31 -4.94 2.92
N LYS A 147 1.85 -3.82 2.37
CA LYS A 147 1.36 -3.75 0.97
C LYS A 147 2.51 -4.03 -0.01
N ALA A 148 3.69 -3.45 0.21
CA ALA A 148 4.87 -3.64 -0.62
C ALA A 148 5.33 -5.10 -0.63
N LEU A 149 5.49 -5.74 0.53
CA LEU A 149 5.89 -7.14 0.61
C LEU A 149 4.85 -8.08 -0.02
N ARG A 150 3.55 -7.81 0.19
CA ARG A 150 2.48 -8.57 -0.49
C ARG A 150 2.54 -8.43 -2.01
N MET A 151 2.92 -7.25 -2.52
CA MET A 151 3.12 -7.02 -3.95
C MET A 151 4.32 -7.81 -4.47
N ALA A 152 5.47 -7.73 -3.78
CA ALA A 152 6.66 -8.50 -4.11
C ALA A 152 6.39 -10.01 -4.15
N ARG A 153 5.58 -10.53 -3.22
CA ARG A 153 5.14 -11.93 -3.24
C ARG A 153 4.27 -12.24 -4.46
N ARG A 154 3.29 -11.39 -4.81
CA ARG A 154 2.46 -11.58 -6.02
C ARG A 154 3.30 -11.60 -7.29
N TRP A 155 4.38 -10.82 -7.34
CA TRP A 155 5.32 -10.78 -8.45
C TRP A 155 6.40 -11.88 -8.39
N LYS A 156 6.30 -12.80 -7.43
CA LYS A 156 7.21 -13.93 -7.23
C LYS A 156 8.67 -13.50 -6.96
N LEU A 157 8.87 -12.31 -6.40
CA LEU A 157 10.19 -11.83 -5.95
C LEU A 157 10.57 -12.44 -4.60
N ILE A 158 9.57 -12.75 -3.77
CA ILE A 158 9.73 -13.40 -2.46
C ILE A 158 8.66 -14.49 -2.29
N GLN A 159 8.93 -15.47 -1.43
CA GLN A 159 8.02 -16.59 -1.18
C GLN A 159 7.22 -16.41 0.11
N THR A 160 7.87 -15.95 1.18
CA THR A 160 7.29 -15.78 2.52
C THR A 160 6.98 -14.31 2.82
N LEU A 161 6.15 -14.07 3.84
CA LEU A 161 5.86 -12.74 4.36
C LEU A 161 6.05 -12.73 5.87
N PRO A 162 6.69 -11.70 6.44
CA PRO A 162 6.74 -11.53 7.88
C PRO A 162 5.38 -11.11 8.46
N GLU A 163 5.15 -11.43 9.71
CA GLU A 163 3.99 -10.96 10.46
C GLU A 163 4.20 -9.53 10.96
N ILE A 164 3.37 -8.61 10.47
CA ILE A 164 3.41 -7.20 10.85
C ILE A 164 2.05 -6.83 11.46
N PRO A 165 1.77 -7.17 12.73
CA PRO A 165 0.49 -6.85 13.37
C PRO A 165 0.41 -5.36 13.72
N ARG A 166 -0.77 -4.74 13.72
CA ARG A 166 -0.92 -3.30 14.08
C ARG A 166 -0.47 -3.06 15.54
N LEU A 167 0.23 -1.95 15.79
CA LEU A 167 0.58 -1.53 17.16
C LEU A 167 -0.67 -1.07 17.90
N LYS A 168 -0.73 -1.37 19.20
CA LYS A 168 -1.77 -0.86 20.11
C LYS A 168 -1.43 0.55 20.60
N GLY A 169 -2.40 1.25 21.18
CA GLY A 169 -2.19 2.58 21.77
C GLY A 169 -2.25 3.73 20.75
N GLU A 170 -2.92 3.53 19.61
CA GLU A 170 -3.29 4.67 18.78
C GLU A 170 -4.25 5.59 19.55
N ARG A 171 -3.95 6.89 19.58
CA ARG A 171 -4.83 7.88 20.19
C ARG A 171 -6.11 7.97 19.37
N GLU A 172 -7.20 7.52 19.96
CA GLU A 172 -8.54 7.78 19.44
C GLU A 172 -8.87 9.26 19.66
N ARG A 173 -9.43 9.90 18.63
CA ARG A 173 -9.90 11.28 18.69
C ARG A 173 -11.42 11.25 18.56
N SER A 174 -12.10 11.43 19.67
CA SER A 174 -13.53 11.74 19.70
C SER A 174 -13.69 13.23 19.99
N PHE A 175 -14.52 13.90 19.21
CA PHE A 175 -14.85 15.30 19.42
C PHE A 175 -16.36 15.48 19.26
N VAL A 176 -16.97 16.21 20.20
CA VAL A 176 -18.40 16.53 20.18
C VAL A 176 -18.53 18.03 20.07
N PHE A 177 -19.15 18.50 18.99
CA PHE A 177 -19.45 19.91 18.80
C PHE A 177 -20.67 20.28 19.63
N THR A 178 -20.44 20.91 20.79
CA THR A 178 -21.49 21.24 21.75
C THR A 178 -22.18 22.56 21.41
N GLU A 179 -23.39 22.76 21.93
CA GLU A 179 -24.12 24.03 21.76
C GLU A 179 -23.38 25.23 22.38
N ALA A 180 -22.63 25.02 23.46
CA ALA A 180 -21.79 26.05 24.04
C ALA A 180 -20.64 26.45 23.11
N LEU A 181 -20.05 25.47 22.40
CA LEU A 181 -19.00 25.75 21.41
C LEU A 181 -19.60 26.44 20.18
N ARG A 182 -20.78 26.01 19.74
CA ARG A 182 -21.53 26.64 18.65
C ARG A 182 -21.68 28.14 18.84
N ARG A 183 -22.13 28.59 20.01
CA ARG A 183 -22.26 30.02 20.34
C ARG A 183 -20.94 30.78 20.22
N LYS A 184 -19.84 30.18 20.66
CA LYS A 184 -18.50 30.78 20.51
C LYS A 184 -18.10 30.94 19.05
N TYR A 185 -18.45 29.98 18.19
CA TYR A 185 -18.21 30.10 16.75
C TYR A 185 -19.07 31.22 16.15
N ASP A 186 -20.33 31.34 16.55
CA ASP A 186 -21.19 32.45 16.07
C ASP A 186 -20.67 33.83 16.49
N GLU A 187 -20.06 33.95 17.67
CA GLU A 187 -19.51 35.21 18.17
C GLU A 187 -18.14 35.57 17.58
N LEU A 188 -17.29 34.57 17.26
CA LEU A 188 -15.87 34.79 17.00
C LEU A 188 -15.40 34.37 15.60
N ALA A 189 -16.08 33.43 14.94
CA ALA A 189 -15.63 32.91 13.66
C ALA A 189 -16.07 33.84 12.51
N PRO A 190 -15.16 34.28 11.64
CA PRO A 190 -15.53 35.09 10.49
C PRO A 190 -16.27 34.26 9.44
N GLU A 191 -17.03 34.92 8.57
CA GLU A 191 -17.55 34.27 7.37
C GLU A 191 -16.43 34.09 6.32
N PRO A 192 -16.43 32.99 5.54
CA PRO A 192 -17.46 31.93 5.48
C PRO A 192 -17.25 30.78 6.49
N LEU A 193 -16.26 30.87 7.38
CA LEU A 193 -15.90 29.79 8.30
C LEU A 193 -17.03 29.45 9.28
N ASN A 194 -17.74 30.46 9.79
CA ASN A 194 -18.89 30.22 10.67
C ASN A 194 -19.99 29.45 9.94
N SER A 195 -20.47 29.95 8.79
CA SER A 195 -21.48 29.27 7.98
C SER A 195 -21.06 27.84 7.59
N PHE A 196 -19.78 27.64 7.23
CA PHE A 196 -19.24 26.33 6.90
C PHE A 196 -19.38 25.33 8.05
N ILE A 197 -18.94 25.70 9.25
CA ILE A 197 -18.96 24.80 10.42
C ILE A 197 -20.39 24.55 10.89
N GLN A 198 -21.20 25.60 10.97
CA GLN A 198 -22.59 25.51 11.41
C GLN A 198 -23.40 24.60 10.48
N PHE A 199 -23.27 24.81 9.16
CA PHE A 199 -23.94 23.99 8.16
C PHE A 199 -23.44 22.53 8.21
N SER A 200 -22.13 22.31 8.39
CA SER A 200 -21.56 20.96 8.50
C SER A 200 -22.15 20.19 9.68
N CYS A 201 -22.25 20.84 10.84
CA CYS A 201 -22.81 20.25 12.05
C CYS A 201 -24.32 19.99 11.93
N GLU A 202 -25.04 20.83 11.19
CA GLU A 202 -26.48 20.76 11.10
C GLU A 202 -26.97 19.59 10.23
N ILE A 203 -26.33 19.35 9.08
CA ILE A 203 -26.76 18.30 8.14
C ILE A 203 -25.82 17.10 8.07
N GLY A 204 -24.73 17.11 8.85
CA GLY A 204 -23.75 16.01 8.89
C GLY A 204 -22.98 15.83 7.58
N ILE A 205 -22.78 16.92 6.84
CA ILE A 205 -21.99 16.92 5.60
C ILE A 205 -20.49 17.04 5.93
N CYS A 206 -19.67 16.20 5.30
CA CYS A 206 -18.22 16.22 5.53
C CYS A 206 -17.55 17.39 4.79
N GLU A 207 -16.39 17.83 5.29
CA GLU A 207 -15.61 18.95 4.72
C GLU A 207 -15.44 18.85 3.19
N SER A 208 -14.93 17.73 2.68
CA SER A 208 -14.74 17.55 1.24
C SER A 208 -16.06 17.56 0.44
N GLU A 209 -17.13 17.01 1.03
CA GLU A 209 -18.46 17.00 0.39
C GLU A 209 -19.04 18.40 0.30
N MET A 210 -18.77 19.25 1.30
CA MET A 210 -19.20 20.65 1.30
C MET A 210 -18.39 21.51 0.32
N ILE A 211 -17.07 21.31 0.24
CA ILE A 211 -16.21 22.04 -0.71
C ILE A 211 -16.60 21.76 -2.16
N ASP A 212 -17.02 20.53 -2.47
CA ASP A 212 -17.44 20.12 -3.82
C ASP A 212 -18.88 20.53 -4.18
N LEU A 213 -19.62 21.14 -3.24
CA LEU A 213 -21.03 21.44 -3.40
C LEU A 213 -21.27 22.61 -4.36
N LEU A 214 -22.16 22.43 -5.33
CA LEU A 214 -22.57 23.49 -6.25
C LEU A 214 -23.97 23.99 -5.91
N LYS A 215 -24.29 25.21 -6.34
CA LYS A 215 -25.64 25.77 -6.21
C LYS A 215 -26.72 24.88 -6.84
N ALA A 216 -26.40 24.20 -7.93
CA ALA A 216 -27.30 23.26 -8.61
C ALA A 216 -27.61 22.00 -7.78
N ASP A 217 -26.79 21.70 -6.77
CA ASP A 217 -26.96 20.56 -5.88
C ASP A 217 -27.91 20.87 -4.70
N VAL A 218 -28.36 22.12 -4.56
CA VAL A 218 -29.21 22.58 -3.46
C VAL A 218 -30.65 22.73 -3.95
N HIS A 219 -31.53 21.83 -3.50
CA HIS A 219 -32.92 21.76 -3.91
C HIS A 219 -33.84 22.20 -2.77
N MET A 220 -34.25 23.47 -2.80
CA MET A 220 -35.04 24.06 -1.72
C MET A 220 -36.53 24.10 -2.02
N THR A 221 -37.34 23.87 -0.99
CA THR A 221 -38.80 24.03 -1.04
C THR A 221 -39.25 25.29 -0.28
N LYS A 222 -40.37 25.89 -0.70
CA LYS A 222 -40.93 27.07 -0.02
C LYS A 222 -41.48 26.73 1.38
N LYS A 223 -42.11 25.56 1.52
CA LYS A 223 -42.68 25.05 2.77
C LYS A 223 -41.90 23.82 3.24
N ALA A 224 -41.86 23.64 4.55
CA ALA A 224 -41.29 22.44 5.15
C ALA A 224 -42.15 21.21 4.82
N ASP A 225 -41.52 20.05 4.73
CA ASP A 225 -42.21 18.76 4.70
C ASP A 225 -42.74 18.35 6.09
N GLU A 226 -43.33 17.17 6.21
CA GLU A 226 -43.87 16.61 7.46
C GLU A 226 -42.81 16.46 8.57
N TRP A 227 -41.54 16.44 8.20
CA TRP A 227 -40.40 16.27 9.10
C TRP A 227 -39.68 17.59 9.42
N GLY A 228 -40.18 18.72 8.90
CA GLY A 228 -39.61 20.05 9.14
C GLY A 228 -38.45 20.41 8.19
N HIS A 229 -38.24 19.67 7.10
CA HIS A 229 -37.16 19.93 6.15
C HIS A 229 -37.60 20.79 4.97
N TYR A 230 -36.71 21.65 4.49
CA TYR A 230 -36.93 22.58 3.38
C TYR A 230 -36.27 22.10 2.09
N GLY A 231 -36.46 20.83 1.77
CA GLY A 231 -35.83 20.17 0.63
C GLY A 231 -34.52 19.46 1.01
N TYR A 232 -33.58 19.36 0.07
CA TYR A 232 -32.37 18.55 0.26
C TYR A 232 -31.15 19.07 -0.49
N VAL A 233 -29.98 18.68 -0.01
CA VAL A 233 -28.68 18.86 -0.64
C VAL A 233 -28.25 17.55 -1.28
N HIS A 234 -27.95 17.55 -2.58
CA HIS A 234 -27.55 16.36 -3.32
C HIS A 234 -26.03 16.18 -3.35
N ILE A 235 -25.52 15.20 -2.61
CA ILE A 235 -24.10 14.85 -2.64
C ILE A 235 -23.84 13.97 -3.87
N ARG A 236 -23.18 14.52 -4.89
CA ARG A 236 -22.89 13.81 -6.16
C ARG A 236 -21.69 12.86 -6.07
N ASN A 237 -20.72 13.22 -5.24
CA ASN A 237 -19.42 12.59 -5.19
C ASN A 237 -19.13 12.01 -3.81
N GLY A 238 -18.36 10.93 -3.79
CA GLY A 238 -17.91 10.34 -2.54
C GLY A 238 -17.09 9.09 -2.78
N LYS A 239 -16.35 8.67 -1.74
CA LYS A 239 -15.41 7.54 -1.84
C LYS A 239 -16.12 6.20 -2.11
N THR A 240 -17.37 6.08 -1.69
CA THR A 240 -18.23 4.91 -1.88
C THR A 240 -19.57 5.34 -2.47
N GLU A 241 -20.31 4.42 -3.07
CA GLU A 241 -21.64 4.68 -3.62
C GLU A 241 -22.61 5.23 -2.57
N PHE A 242 -22.56 4.72 -1.34
CA PHE A 242 -23.40 5.16 -0.21
C PHE A 242 -23.17 6.61 0.23
N ARG A 243 -22.08 7.23 -0.20
CA ARG A 243 -21.84 8.66 0.09
C ARG A 243 -22.67 9.56 -0.83
N LYS A 244 -23.08 9.06 -2.00
CA LYS A 244 -23.99 9.77 -2.90
C LYS A 244 -25.40 9.71 -2.34
N ARG A 245 -25.89 10.81 -1.79
CA ARG A 245 -27.14 10.85 -1.02
C ARG A 245 -27.76 12.24 -1.03
N GLY A 246 -29.06 12.30 -0.77
CA GLY A 246 -29.73 13.54 -0.37
C GLY A 246 -29.60 13.73 1.14
N LEU A 247 -29.14 14.91 1.56
CA LEU A 247 -29.16 15.32 2.97
C LEU A 247 -30.31 16.32 3.16
N PRO A 248 -31.20 16.13 4.14
CA PRO A 248 -32.32 17.04 4.35
C PRO A 248 -31.82 18.41 4.80
N ILE A 249 -32.44 19.48 4.29
CA ILE A 249 -32.15 20.86 4.71
C ILE A 249 -33.03 21.18 5.92
N THR A 250 -32.45 21.31 7.09
CA THR A 250 -33.17 21.77 8.29
C THR A 250 -33.53 23.26 8.19
N ALA A 251 -34.37 23.74 9.11
CA ALA A 251 -34.71 25.17 9.19
C ALA A 251 -33.46 26.07 9.34
N ARG A 252 -32.50 25.67 10.20
CA ARG A 252 -31.25 26.43 10.39
C ARG A 252 -30.35 26.36 9.16
N ALA A 253 -30.22 25.18 8.56
CA ALA A 253 -29.44 25.00 7.33
C ALA A 253 -29.99 25.88 6.19
N LYS A 254 -31.31 25.98 6.07
CA LYS A 254 -31.98 26.89 5.14
C LYS A 254 -31.57 28.34 5.37
N GLU A 255 -31.64 28.82 6.61
CA GLU A 255 -31.27 30.20 6.94
C GLU A 255 -29.84 30.51 6.48
N ILE A 256 -28.89 29.61 6.77
CA ILE A 256 -27.48 29.74 6.37
C ILE A 256 -27.34 29.80 4.84
N LEU A 257 -28.02 28.90 4.11
CA LEU A 257 -27.95 28.84 2.64
C LEU A 257 -28.59 30.05 1.93
N THR A 258 -29.39 30.85 2.63
CA THR A 258 -30.11 32.00 2.06
C THR A 258 -29.57 33.37 2.48
N ARG A 259 -28.53 33.40 3.32
CA ARG A 259 -27.79 34.63 3.64
C ARG A 259 -26.97 35.08 2.45
#